data_AF-A0A150FAP2-F1
#
_entry.id   AF-A0A150FAP2-F1
#
_cell.length_a   1.000
_cell.length_b   1.000
_cell.length_c   1.000
_cell.angle_alpha   90.00
_cell.angle_beta   90.00
_cell.angle_gamma   90.00
#
_symmetry.space_group_name_H-M   'P 1'
#
loop_
_entity.id
_entity.type
_entity.pdbx_description
1 polymer ?
#
loop_
_entity_poly.entity_id
_entity_poly.type
_entity_poly.pdbx_seq_one_letter_code
_entity_poly.pdbx_strand_id
1 'polypeptide(L)'
;MEKFDLKLIGGQLVIDMGQTADDRFKHIGYNGQPAIYDFDEICVPIIGTVELSDEQIKKIGLAYTNGDKCDYCEEYTDKVRPSPFMADAGASMCKECWDGTKEEYATSTDEHIGDFEDYPHWKEGAE
;
A
#
# COMPACT_ATOMS: atom_id res chain seq x y z
N MET A 1 23.29 2.80 -0.54
CA MET A 1 22.95 1.36 -0.67
C MET A 1 22.87 0.77 0.72
N GLU A 2 21.66 0.42 1.12
CA GLU A 2 21.35 -0.15 2.43
C GLU A 2 20.93 -1.60 2.26
N LYS A 3 21.22 -2.42 3.27
CA LYS A 3 21.03 -3.87 3.24
C LYS A 3 19.83 -4.25 4.10
N PHE A 4 18.90 -4.99 3.51
CA PHE A 4 17.66 -5.43 4.15
C PHE A 4 17.56 -6.94 4.17
N ASP A 5 16.86 -7.47 5.16
CA ASP A 5 16.61 -8.90 5.30
C ASP A 5 15.51 -9.34 4.32
N LEU A 6 15.72 -10.50 3.69
CA LEU A 6 14.73 -11.14 2.82
C LEU A 6 14.14 -12.34 3.55
N LYS A 7 12.82 -12.41 3.61
CA LYS A 7 12.04 -13.43 4.31
C LYS A 7 11.03 -14.07 3.36
N LEU A 8 10.60 -15.30 3.68
CA LEU A 8 9.52 -16.00 2.98
C LEU A 8 8.30 -16.07 3.92
N ILE A 9 7.27 -15.28 3.64
CA ILE A 9 6.05 -15.19 4.46
C ILE A 9 4.87 -15.49 3.55
N GLY A 10 4.00 -16.44 3.92
CA GLY A 10 2.84 -16.81 3.11
C GLY A 10 3.18 -17.29 1.69
N GLY A 11 4.42 -17.75 1.44
CA GLY A 11 4.90 -18.11 0.10
C GLY A 11 5.38 -16.94 -0.77
N GLN A 12 5.44 -15.72 -0.23
CA GLN A 12 5.94 -14.53 -0.91
C GLN A 12 7.30 -14.10 -0.36
N LEU A 13 8.16 -13.59 -1.25
CA LEU A 13 9.41 -12.94 -0.85
C LEU A 13 9.10 -11.55 -0.31
N VAL A 14 9.48 -11.30 0.94
CA VAL A 14 9.24 -10.05 1.65
C VAL A 14 10.56 -9.44 2.06
N ILE A 15 10.80 -8.20 1.65
CA ILE A 15 11.88 -7.37 2.15
C ILE A 15 11.42 -6.79 3.50
N ASP A 16 12.07 -7.16 4.59
CA ASP A 16 11.80 -6.59 5.92
C ASP A 16 12.40 -5.18 5.98
N MET A 17 11.53 -4.17 6.05
CA MET A 17 11.90 -2.76 6.08
C MET A 17 12.03 -2.23 7.53
N GLY A 18 11.86 -3.09 8.54
CA GLY A 18 11.96 -2.75 9.95
C GLY A 18 10.61 -2.44 10.61
N GLN A 19 10.69 -1.91 11.83
CA GLN A 19 9.51 -1.63 12.66
C GLN A 19 8.75 -0.38 12.18
N THR A 20 7.43 -0.39 12.36
CA THR A 20 6.64 0.83 12.18
C THR A 20 6.98 1.87 13.26
N ALA A 21 6.83 3.16 12.95
CA ALA A 21 7.08 4.23 13.92
C ALA A 21 6.04 4.26 15.05
N ASP A 22 4.81 3.83 14.75
CA ASP A 22 3.65 3.98 15.64
C ASP A 22 3.37 2.74 16.50
N ASP A 23 3.83 1.56 16.07
CA ASP A 23 3.63 0.30 16.78
C ASP A 23 4.87 -0.62 16.69
N ARG A 24 5.54 -0.80 17.84
CA ARG A 24 6.72 -1.66 17.96
C ARG A 24 6.43 -3.15 17.73
N PHE A 25 5.17 -3.56 17.73
CA PHE A 25 4.75 -4.93 17.44
C PHE A 25 4.43 -5.14 15.96
N LYS A 26 4.53 -4.10 15.13
CA LYS A 26 4.31 -4.18 13.69
C LYS A 26 5.58 -3.87 12.92
N HIS A 27 5.76 -4.61 11.85
CA HIS A 27 6.84 -4.40 10.89
C HIS A 27 6.29 -4.03 9.53
N ILE A 28 7.06 -3.19 8.84
CA ILE A 28 6.84 -2.80 7.46
C ILE A 28 7.56 -3.82 6.58
N GLY A 29 6.87 -4.41 5.62
CA GLY A 29 7.47 -5.38 4.69
C GLY A 29 7.05 -5.13 3.26
N TYR A 30 7.94 -5.32 2.30
CA TYR A 30 7.67 -5.04 0.89
C TYR A 30 7.84 -6.28 0.02
N ASN A 31 6.78 -6.68 -0.68
CA ASN A 31 6.74 -7.86 -1.57
C ASN A 31 6.48 -7.48 -3.04
N GLY A 32 6.62 -6.18 -3.37
CA GLY A 32 6.11 -5.58 -4.60
C GLY A 32 4.95 -4.62 -4.35
N GLN A 33 4.27 -4.76 -3.21
CA GLN A 33 3.33 -3.80 -2.65
C GLN A 33 3.69 -3.50 -1.18
N PRO A 34 3.18 -2.39 -0.62
CA PRO A 34 3.19 -2.16 0.81
C PRO A 34 2.54 -3.31 1.56
N ALA A 35 3.08 -3.68 2.73
CA ALA A 35 2.43 -4.61 3.64
C ALA A 35 2.87 -4.35 5.07
N ILE A 36 1.97 -4.62 6.02
CA ILE A 36 2.23 -4.54 7.45
C ILE A 36 2.04 -5.93 8.03
N TYR A 37 3.03 -6.38 8.79
CA TYR A 37 3.04 -7.69 9.44
C TYR A 37 3.07 -7.51 10.95
N ASP A 38 2.33 -8.35 11.66
CA ASP A 38 2.50 -8.46 13.10
C ASP A 38 3.83 -9.16 13.43
N PHE A 39 4.34 -8.91 14.63
CA PHE A 39 5.66 -9.40 15.04
C PHE A 39 5.80 -10.92 14.91
N ASP A 40 4.76 -11.69 15.24
CA ASP A 40 4.74 -13.13 15.13
C ASP A 40 4.70 -13.63 13.68
N GLU A 41 4.09 -12.88 12.76
CA GLU A 41 4.08 -13.19 11.33
C GLU A 41 5.45 -12.97 10.68
N ILE A 42 6.16 -11.90 11.08
CA ILE A 42 7.46 -11.53 10.49
C ILE A 42 8.65 -12.22 11.16
N CYS A 43 8.46 -12.87 12.32
CA CYS A 43 9.51 -13.61 13.03
C CYS A 43 9.81 -14.97 12.38
N VAL A 44 9.98 -14.98 11.06
CA VAL A 44 10.41 -16.15 10.27
C VAL A 44 11.92 -16.09 10.00
N PRO A 45 12.56 -17.23 9.68
CA PRO A 45 13.97 -17.25 9.33
C PRO A 45 14.31 -16.35 8.14
N ILE A 46 15.44 -15.67 8.23
CA ILE A 46 16.01 -14.90 7.12
C ILE A 46 16.50 -15.90 6.06
N ILE A 47 16.02 -15.77 4.83
CA ILE A 47 16.40 -16.63 3.70
C ILE A 47 17.47 -16.00 2.81
N GLY A 48 17.71 -14.70 2.97
CA GLY A 48 18.70 -13.95 2.20
C GLY A 48 18.71 -12.48 2.59
N THR A 49 19.41 -11.68 1.80
CA THR A 49 19.49 -10.23 2.00
C THR A 49 19.47 -9.54 0.65
N VAL A 50 18.89 -8.35 0.60
CA VAL A 50 18.85 -7.50 -0.60
C VAL A 50 19.54 -6.17 -0.30
N GLU A 51 20.23 -5.62 -1.28
CA GLU A 51 20.78 -4.27 -1.20
C GLU A 51 19.95 -3.33 -2.07
N LEU A 52 19.44 -2.25 -1.48
CA LEU A 52 18.62 -1.25 -2.15
C LEU A 52 19.37 0.07 -2.23
N SER A 53 19.28 0.74 -3.38
CA SER A 53 19.73 2.11 -3.55
C SER A 53 18.80 3.08 -2.82
N ASP A 54 19.31 4.28 -2.54
CA ASP A 54 18.53 5.34 -1.89
C ASP A 54 17.30 5.72 -2.73
N GLU A 55 17.40 5.63 -4.06
CA GLU A 55 16.28 5.83 -4.99
C GLU A 55 15.21 4.72 -4.85
N GLN A 56 15.63 3.46 -4.70
CA GLN A 56 14.72 2.34 -4.48
C GLN A 56 14.01 2.46 -3.13
N ILE A 57 14.74 2.83 -2.07
CA ILE A 57 14.18 3.06 -0.73
C ILE A 57 13.16 4.20 -0.79
N LYS A 58 13.48 5.30 -1.49
CA LYS A 58 12.55 6.42 -1.70
C LYS A 58 11.27 6.00 -2.44
N LYS A 59 11.39 5.17 -3.48
CA LYS A 59 10.24 4.62 -4.22
C LYS A 59 9.35 3.75 -3.33
N ILE A 60 9.95 2.87 -2.50
CA ILE A 60 9.19 2.07 -1.53
C ILE A 60 8.51 2.97 -0.50
N GLY A 61 9.21 3.97 0.04
CA GLY A 61 8.64 4.94 0.99
C GLY A 61 7.46 5.74 0.43
N LEU A 62 7.50 6.08 -0.86
CA LEU A 62 6.36 6.71 -1.56
C LEU A 62 5.15 5.77 -1.66
N ALA A 63 5.36 4.48 -1.87
CA ALA A 63 4.28 3.50 -1.88
C ALA A 63 3.56 3.46 -0.51
N TYR A 64 4.28 3.59 0.61
CA TYR A 64 3.69 3.72 1.94
C TYR A 64 3.08 5.10 2.23
N THR A 65 3.47 6.14 1.49
CA THR A 65 2.93 7.49 1.66
C THR A 65 1.62 7.67 0.91
N ASN A 66 1.52 7.07 -0.29
CA ASN A 66 0.36 7.18 -1.18
C ASN A 66 -0.62 6.03 -1.01
N GLY A 67 -0.12 4.89 -0.54
CA GLY A 67 -0.85 3.65 -0.37
C GLY A 67 -1.20 3.38 1.08
N ASP A 68 -2.20 2.52 1.26
CA ASP A 68 -2.66 2.01 2.55
C ASP A 68 -3.46 0.71 2.29
N LYS A 69 -4.02 0.13 3.35
CA LYS A 69 -5.05 -0.90 3.25
C LYS A 69 -6.30 -0.29 2.61
N CYS A 70 -6.80 -0.92 1.56
CA CYS A 70 -8.10 -0.60 0.99
C CYS A 70 -9.21 -1.04 1.95
N ASP A 71 -10.13 -0.16 2.30
CA ASP A 71 -11.24 -0.49 3.22
C ASP A 71 -12.33 -1.37 2.56
N TYR A 72 -12.26 -1.54 1.24
CA TYR A 72 -13.26 -2.26 0.46
C TYR A 72 -12.86 -3.71 0.17
N CYS A 73 -11.61 -3.94 -0.24
CA CYS A 73 -11.08 -5.29 -0.50
C CYS A 73 -10.12 -5.80 0.57
N GLU A 74 -9.78 -4.95 1.55
CA GLU A 74 -8.82 -5.26 2.61
C GLU A 74 -7.37 -5.53 2.17
N GLU A 75 -7.04 -5.27 0.90
CA GLU A 75 -5.69 -5.44 0.38
C GLU A 75 -4.86 -4.16 0.54
N TYR A 76 -3.58 -4.32 0.85
CA TYR A 76 -2.63 -3.21 0.80
C TYR A 76 -2.21 -2.93 -0.64
N THR A 77 -2.11 -1.65 -0.98
CA THR A 77 -1.71 -1.19 -2.31
C THR A 77 -0.78 0.02 -2.19
N ASP A 78 -0.07 0.36 -3.27
CA ASP A 78 0.85 1.50 -3.34
C ASP A 78 0.14 2.85 -3.55
N LYS A 79 -1.15 2.81 -3.89
CA LYS A 79 -2.01 3.99 -4.02
C LYS A 79 -3.43 3.70 -3.55
N VAL A 80 -3.90 4.54 -2.63
CA VAL A 80 -5.32 4.63 -2.27
C VAL A 80 -5.82 6.06 -2.43
N ARG A 81 -7.14 6.20 -2.57
CA ARG A 81 -7.84 7.49 -2.58
C ARG A 81 -9.04 7.42 -1.62
N PRO A 82 -9.36 8.50 -0.89
CA PRO A 82 -10.58 8.54 -0.08
C PRO A 82 -11.83 8.29 -0.93
N SER A 83 -12.79 7.57 -0.38
CA SER A 83 -14.08 7.32 -1.00
C SER A 83 -14.74 8.62 -1.47
N PRO A 84 -15.41 8.63 -2.64
CA PRO A 84 -16.13 9.79 -3.11
C PRO A 84 -17.47 10.00 -2.39
N PHE A 85 -17.93 9.06 -1.56
CA PHE A 85 -19.24 9.15 -0.90
C PHE A 85 -19.16 9.63 0.54
N MET A 86 -20.18 10.36 0.95
CA MET A 86 -20.30 10.86 2.32
C MET A 86 -20.66 9.78 3.33
N ALA A 87 -21.28 8.68 2.88
CA ALA A 87 -21.77 7.61 3.74
C ALA A 87 -20.64 6.80 4.40
N ASP A 88 -19.49 6.76 3.75
CA ASP A 88 -18.27 6.09 4.16
C ASP A 88 -17.09 7.07 4.21
N ALA A 89 -17.38 8.32 4.62
CA ALA A 89 -16.36 9.34 4.79
C ALA A 89 -15.22 8.83 5.68
N GLY A 90 -14.00 8.88 5.15
CA GLY A 90 -12.80 8.37 5.82
C GLY A 90 -12.33 7.00 5.30
N ALA A 91 -13.18 6.27 4.56
CA ALA A 91 -12.75 5.05 3.89
C ALA A 91 -11.81 5.37 2.71
N SER A 92 -10.86 4.48 2.46
CA SER A 92 -9.88 4.53 1.38
C SER A 92 -10.09 3.38 0.40
N MET A 93 -10.00 3.67 -0.90
CA MET A 93 -10.20 2.72 -1.98
C MET A 93 -8.94 2.55 -2.80
N CYS A 94 -8.64 1.31 -3.20
CA CYS A 94 -7.69 1.02 -4.27
C CYS A 94 -8.31 1.30 -5.64
N LYS A 95 -7.48 1.29 -6.69
CA LYS A 95 -7.92 1.53 -8.06
C LYS A 95 -9.03 0.58 -8.51
N GLU A 96 -8.89 -0.72 -8.26
CA GLU A 96 -9.86 -1.72 -8.70
C GLU A 96 -11.24 -1.48 -8.06
N CYS A 97 -11.26 -1.22 -6.75
CA CYS A 97 -12.50 -0.88 -6.05
C CYS A 97 -13.09 0.43 -6.57
N TRP A 98 -12.26 1.45 -6.83
CA TRP A 98 -12.70 2.73 -7.38
C TRP A 98 -13.34 2.57 -8.76
N ASP A 99 -12.68 1.83 -9.66
CA ASP A 99 -13.14 1.64 -11.03
C ASP A 99 -14.47 0.87 -11.07
N GLY A 100 -14.60 -0.19 -10.25
CA GLY A 100 -15.87 -0.91 -10.11
C GLY A 100 -16.99 -0.03 -9.56
N THR A 101 -16.67 0.76 -8.54
CA THR A 101 -17.64 1.68 -7.92
C THR A 101 -18.07 2.78 -8.88
N LYS A 102 -17.14 3.29 -9.70
CA LYS A 102 -17.43 4.27 -10.75
C LYS A 102 -18.42 3.73 -11.77
N GLU A 103 -18.25 2.49 -12.20
CA GLU A 103 -19.15 1.81 -13.15
C GLU A 103 -20.54 1.58 -12.54
N GLU A 104 -20.60 1.05 -11.31
CA GLU A 104 -21.86 0.78 -10.60
C GLU A 104 -22.64 2.07 -10.34
N TYR A 105 -21.96 3.13 -9.92
CA TYR A 105 -22.58 4.42 -9.64
C TYR A 105 -23.14 5.04 -10.92
N ALA A 106 -22.34 5.11 -11.99
CA ALA A 106 -22.80 5.61 -13.28
C ALA A 106 -24.02 4.84 -13.83
N THR A 107 -24.05 3.52 -13.64
CA THR A 107 -25.18 2.68 -14.07
C THR A 107 -26.44 2.92 -13.23
N SER A 108 -26.28 3.22 -11.94
CA SER A 108 -27.41 3.31 -11.00
C SER A 108 -28.00 4.71 -10.88
N THR A 109 -27.17 5.76 -11.01
CA THR A 109 -27.55 7.15 -10.75
C THR A 109 -27.42 8.06 -11.98
N ASP A 110 -26.83 7.59 -13.08
CA ASP A 110 -26.44 8.39 -14.26
C ASP A 110 -25.42 9.51 -13.93
N GLU A 111 -24.79 9.43 -12.75
CA GLU A 111 -23.76 10.37 -12.30
C GLU A 111 -22.36 9.75 -12.44
N HIS A 112 -21.37 10.56 -12.82
CA HIS A 112 -20.00 10.11 -12.99
C HIS A 112 -19.09 10.69 -11.90
N ILE A 113 -18.37 9.82 -11.21
CA ILE A 113 -17.24 10.21 -10.37
C ILE A 113 -15.96 10.30 -11.23
N GLY A 114 -14.98 11.08 -10.75
CA GLY A 114 -13.72 11.32 -11.46
C GLY A 114 -12.83 10.08 -11.59
N ASP A 115 -11.73 10.21 -12.32
CA ASP A 115 -10.74 9.13 -12.47
C ASP A 115 -9.96 8.94 -11.17
N PHE A 116 -9.55 7.69 -10.91
CA PHE A 116 -8.76 7.36 -9.73
C PHE A 116 -7.46 8.17 -9.71
N GLU A 117 -6.84 8.28 -10.89
CA GLU A 117 -5.52 8.87 -11.13
C GLU A 117 -5.44 10.38 -10.83
N ASP A 118 -6.59 11.07 -10.84
CA ASP A 118 -6.67 12.52 -10.68
C ASP A 118 -6.57 12.97 -9.20
N TYR A 119 -6.14 12.10 -8.28
CA TYR A 119 -6.03 12.46 -6.87
C TYR A 119 -4.80 13.36 -6.62
N PRO A 120 -4.99 14.65 -6.30
CA PRO A 120 -3.91 15.63 -6.31
C PRO A 120 -2.99 15.54 -5.08
N HIS A 121 -3.33 14.73 -4.08
CA HIS A 121 -2.60 14.64 -2.82
C HIS A 121 -1.53 13.56 -2.80
N TRP A 122 -1.47 12.69 -3.82
CA TRP A 122 -0.36 11.76 -3.94
C TRP A 122 0.96 12.52 -4.11
N LYS A 123 1.98 12.03 -3.43
CA LYS A 123 3.34 12.52 -3.55
C LYS A 123 3.97 11.88 -4.77
N GLU A 124 4.54 12.71 -5.62
CA GLU A 124 5.40 12.24 -6.70
C GLU A 124 6.81 12.02 -6.18
N GLY A 125 7.48 10.98 -6.69
CA GLY A 125 8.89 10.78 -6.42
C GLY A 125 9.70 11.77 -7.22
N ALA A 126 10.39 12.69 -6.55
CA ALA A 126 11.28 13.62 -7.26
C ALA A 126 12.25 12.82 -8.14
N GLU A 127 12.16 13.06 -9.45
CA GLU A 127 13.06 12.59 -10.50
C GLU A 127 14.49 13.11 -10.29
#